data_AF-A0A4Y7U4H0-F1
#
_entry.id   AF-A0A4Y7U4H0-F1
#
_cell.length_a   1.000
_cell.length_b   1.000
_cell.length_c   1.000
_cell.angle_alpha   90.00
_cell.angle_beta   90.00
_cell.angle_gamma   90.00
#
_symmetry.space_group_name_H-M   'P 1'
#
loop_
_entity.id
_entity.type
_entity.pdbx_description
1 polymer ?
#
loop_
_entity_poly.entity_id
_entity_poly.type
_entity_poly.pdbx_seq_one_letter_code
_entity_poly.pdbx_strand_id
1 'polypeptide(L)'
;GIIVFNDKNGYHSQKGLKLTYAHHIMFSRDEVDLNQLSFGISGGVIQSQLDETQFGATFDPLVFGSIQKDSYFNVDFGASYNYLNFYAHATVQGVIETRRELYTEYESNNLRKYLLSAGYVFGKSESITWEPSVLFQLFDETKQKSI
;
A
#
# COMPACT_ATOMS: atom_id res chain seq x y z
N GLY A 1 -6.07 -0.47 13.49
CA GLY A 1 -6.36 -1.70 12.76
C GLY A 1 -5.15 -2.62 12.77
N ILE A 2 -5.39 -3.91 12.72
CA ILE A 2 -4.35 -4.95 12.61
C ILE A 2 -4.70 -5.79 11.39
N ILE A 3 -3.76 -6.01 10.50
CA ILE A 3 -3.90 -6.88 9.33
C ILE A 3 -2.83 -7.96 9.45
N VAL A 4 -3.26 -9.22 9.43
CA VAL A 4 -2.39 -10.39 9.31
C VAL A 4 -2.69 -11.01 7.97
N PHE A 5 -1.67 -11.28 7.16
CA PHE A 5 -1.84 -11.87 5.85
C PHE A 5 -0.83 -12.98 5.60
N ASN A 6 -1.23 -13.94 4.79
CA ASN A 6 -0.42 -15.04 4.29
C ASN A 6 -0.93 -15.36 2.88
N ASP A 7 -0.24 -14.84 1.88
CA ASP A 7 -0.58 -14.96 0.48
C ASP A 7 0.46 -15.80 -0.27
N LYS A 8 0.02 -16.52 -1.30
CA LYS A 8 0.86 -17.36 -2.15
C LYS A 8 0.48 -17.17 -3.61
N ASN A 9 1.45 -16.70 -4.40
CA ASN A 9 1.35 -16.55 -5.84
C ASN A 9 2.40 -17.44 -6.54
N GLY A 10 1.99 -18.66 -6.87
CA GLY A 10 2.88 -19.67 -7.48
C GLY A 10 4.07 -19.98 -6.57
N TYR A 11 5.27 -19.67 -7.08
CA TYR A 11 6.55 -19.85 -6.37
C TYR A 11 6.86 -18.73 -5.36
N HIS A 12 6.10 -17.64 -5.38
CA HIS A 12 6.23 -16.56 -4.41
C HIS A 12 5.22 -16.73 -3.29
N SER A 13 5.64 -16.52 -2.05
CA SER A 13 4.72 -16.38 -0.92
C SER A 13 5.12 -15.20 -0.05
N GLN A 14 4.13 -14.49 0.47
CA GLN A 14 4.32 -13.34 1.34
C GLN A 14 3.43 -13.47 2.56
N LYS A 15 4.02 -13.35 3.74
CA LYS A 15 3.29 -13.33 4.99
C LYS A 15 3.74 -12.15 5.82
N GLY A 16 2.84 -11.56 6.57
CA GLY A 16 3.19 -10.36 7.31
C GLY A 16 2.12 -9.89 8.27
N LEU A 17 2.52 -8.89 9.04
CA LEU A 17 1.71 -8.18 10.00
C LEU A 17 1.79 -6.70 9.68
N LYS A 18 0.64 -6.02 9.60
CA LYS A 18 0.54 -4.57 9.44
C LYS A 18 -0.31 -3.99 10.57
N LEU A 19 0.23 -2.99 11.24
CA LEU A 19 -0.44 -2.22 12.27
C LEU A 19 -0.74 -0.83 11.71
N THR A 20 -1.97 -0.38 11.89
CA THR A 20 -2.43 0.93 11.40
C THR A 20 -3.08 1.69 12.55
N TYR A 21 -2.71 2.96 12.71
CA TYR A 21 -3.38 3.90 13.58
C TYR A 21 -3.95 5.04 12.75
N ALA A 22 -5.16 5.48 13.07
CA ALA A 22 -5.80 6.62 12.43
C ALA A 22 -6.32 7.58 13.50
N HIS A 23 -6.19 8.87 13.22
CA HIS A 23 -6.67 9.94 14.07
C HIS A 23 -7.55 10.88 13.23
N HIS A 24 -8.72 11.24 13.75
CA HIS A 24 -9.71 12.04 13.04
C HIS A 24 -9.96 13.35 13.79
N ILE A 25 -9.88 14.45 13.06
CA ILE A 25 -10.20 15.79 13.53
C ILE A 25 -11.48 16.22 12.81
N MET A 26 -12.59 16.24 13.54
CA MET A 26 -13.86 16.76 13.05
C MET A 26 -13.92 18.27 13.28
N PHE A 27 -14.21 19.01 12.21
CA PHE A 27 -14.44 20.46 12.26
C PHE A 27 -15.92 20.83 12.33
N SER A 28 -16.81 19.85 12.07
CA SER A 28 -18.25 20.02 12.17
C SER A 28 -18.78 19.66 13.56
N ARG A 29 -19.97 20.20 13.90
CA ARG A 29 -20.72 19.85 15.09
C ARG A 29 -21.57 18.58 14.91
N ASP A 30 -21.93 18.23 13.68
CA ASP A 30 -22.81 17.10 13.33
C ASP A 30 -22.32 16.35 12.08
N GLU A 31 -22.59 15.03 12.01
CA GLU A 31 -22.18 14.15 10.89
C GLU A 31 -22.85 14.48 9.55
N VAL A 32 -23.95 15.25 9.57
CA VAL A 32 -24.69 15.68 8.36
C VAL A 32 -23.86 16.68 7.53
N ASP A 33 -23.10 17.55 8.20
CA ASP A 33 -22.16 18.47 7.58
C ASP A 33 -20.74 17.92 7.71
N LEU A 34 -20.48 16.75 7.12
CA LEU A 34 -19.20 16.05 7.26
C LEU A 34 -18.04 16.98 6.88
N ASN A 35 -17.25 17.40 7.86
CA ASN A 35 -16.01 18.14 7.64
C ASN A 35 -14.95 17.55 8.55
N GLN A 36 -14.08 16.71 7.99
CA GLN A 36 -13.17 15.90 8.76
C GLN A 36 -11.82 15.78 8.07
N LEU A 37 -10.76 16.13 8.80
CA LEU A 37 -9.40 15.82 8.43
C LEU A 37 -8.92 14.60 9.21
N SER A 38 -8.46 13.59 8.50
CA SER A 38 -8.03 12.32 9.07
C SER A 38 -6.58 12.06 8.72
N PHE A 39 -5.81 11.58 9.69
CA PHE A 39 -4.44 11.16 9.52
C PHE A 39 -4.33 9.66 9.78
N GLY A 40 -3.50 8.99 9.00
CA GLY A 40 -3.21 7.57 9.14
C GLY A 40 -1.71 7.34 9.12
N ILE A 41 -1.24 6.49 10.01
CA ILE A 41 0.10 5.91 9.95
C ILE A 41 -0.05 4.40 9.98
N SER A 42 0.73 3.70 9.17
CA SER A 42 0.80 2.25 9.24
C SER A 42 2.23 1.77 9.14
N GLY A 43 2.55 0.74 9.91
CA GLY A 43 3.84 0.06 9.89
C GLY A 43 3.61 -1.43 9.78
N GLY A 44 4.44 -2.12 9.01
CA GLY A 44 4.34 -3.57 8.86
C GLY A 44 5.67 -4.26 8.66
N VAL A 45 5.71 -5.53 9.01
CA VAL A 45 6.82 -6.44 8.73
C VAL A 45 6.28 -7.52 7.79
N ILE A 46 7.01 -7.75 6.70
CA ILE A 46 6.63 -8.65 5.63
C ILE A 46 7.79 -9.60 5.39
N GLN A 47 7.51 -10.89 5.45
CA GLN A 47 8.43 -11.94 5.03
C GLN A 47 8.02 -12.41 3.64
N SER A 48 8.90 -12.26 2.67
CA SER A 48 8.76 -12.79 1.32
C SER A 48 9.59 -14.07 1.18
N GLN A 49 9.08 -15.00 0.39
CA GLN A 49 9.73 -16.26 0.11
C GLN A 49 9.58 -16.58 -1.38
N LEU A 50 10.67 -17.04 -1.98
CA LEU A 50 10.72 -17.55 -3.34
C LEU A 50 11.16 -19.02 -3.31
N ASP A 51 10.33 -19.90 -3.86
CA ASP A 51 10.61 -21.32 -3.98
C ASP A 51 11.16 -21.64 -5.37
N GLU A 52 12.49 -21.73 -5.47
CA GLU A 52 13.18 -22.06 -6.72
C GLU A 52 13.35 -23.58 -6.92
N THR A 53 12.88 -24.42 -5.99
CA THR A 53 13.12 -25.89 -6.04
C THR A 53 12.43 -26.56 -7.23
N GLN A 54 11.44 -25.91 -7.81
CA GLN A 54 10.68 -26.38 -8.97
C GLN A 54 11.10 -25.67 -10.27
N PHE A 55 12.13 -24.82 -10.23
CA PHE A 55 12.64 -24.17 -11.43
C PHE A 55 13.34 -25.24 -12.30
N GLY A 56 13.05 -25.24 -13.60
CA GLY A 56 13.51 -26.30 -14.51
C GLY A 56 15.04 -26.42 -14.60
N ALA A 57 15.52 -27.53 -15.18
CA ALA A 57 16.95 -27.89 -15.24
C ALA A 57 17.81 -27.04 -16.20
N THR A 58 17.38 -25.84 -16.58
CA THR A 58 18.20 -24.91 -17.37
C THR A 58 19.21 -24.25 -16.44
N PHE A 59 20.50 -24.34 -16.75
CA PHE A 59 21.54 -23.73 -15.93
C PHE A 59 21.42 -22.19 -15.98
N ASP A 60 20.97 -21.61 -14.87
CA ASP A 60 20.94 -20.17 -14.63
C ASP A 60 21.70 -19.87 -13.32
N PRO A 61 22.83 -19.13 -13.38
CA PRO A 61 23.64 -18.82 -12.20
C PRO A 61 22.94 -17.91 -11.17
N LEU A 62 21.79 -17.32 -11.49
CA LEU A 62 20.94 -16.57 -10.55
C LEU A 62 19.89 -17.45 -9.85
N VAL A 63 19.77 -18.72 -10.25
CA VAL A 63 18.86 -19.69 -9.64
C VAL A 63 19.66 -20.63 -8.75
N PHE A 64 19.42 -20.55 -7.45
CA PHE A 64 20.11 -21.32 -6.43
C PHE A 64 19.45 -22.69 -6.21
N GLY A 65 18.28 -22.93 -6.80
CA GLY A 65 17.53 -24.19 -6.67
C GLY A 65 17.06 -24.46 -5.24
N SER A 66 16.92 -23.41 -4.44
CA SER A 66 16.58 -23.48 -3.02
C SER A 66 15.49 -22.47 -2.67
N ILE A 67 14.98 -22.55 -1.43
CA ILE A 67 13.96 -21.62 -0.96
C ILE A 67 14.65 -20.37 -0.40
N GLN A 68 14.57 -19.27 -1.15
CA GLN A 68 15.05 -17.96 -0.74
C GLN A 68 14.01 -17.29 0.16
N LYS A 69 14.44 -16.60 1.22
CA LYS A 69 13.57 -15.90 2.16
C LYS A 69 14.19 -14.59 2.59
N ASP A 70 13.37 -13.57 2.70
CA ASP A 70 13.79 -12.26 3.19
C ASP A 70 12.67 -11.58 3.95
N SER A 71 13.05 -10.72 4.89
CA SER A 71 12.12 -9.98 5.74
C SER A 71 12.42 -8.51 5.67
N TYR A 72 11.42 -7.74 5.28
CA TYR A 72 11.53 -6.29 5.19
C TYR A 72 10.39 -5.63 5.95
N PHE A 73 10.60 -4.36 6.25
CA PHE A 73 9.66 -3.52 6.96
C PHE A 73 9.12 -2.45 6.01
N ASN A 74 7.95 -1.91 6.32
CA ASN A 74 7.35 -0.84 5.55
C ASN A 74 6.60 0.11 6.47
N VAL A 75 6.67 1.41 6.16
CA VAL A 75 5.88 2.45 6.83
C VAL A 75 5.20 3.32 5.79
N ASP A 76 3.90 3.52 6.00
CA ASP A 76 3.08 4.39 5.19
C ASP A 76 2.47 5.49 6.06
N PHE A 77 2.29 6.66 5.46
CA PHE A 77 1.57 7.78 6.05
C PHE A 77 0.49 8.24 5.08
N GLY A 78 -0.67 8.62 5.60
CA GLY A 78 -1.77 9.12 4.80
C GLY A 78 -2.54 10.23 5.50
N ALA A 79 -3.14 11.08 4.69
CA ALA A 79 -4.10 12.08 5.12
C ALA A 79 -5.33 12.02 4.22
N SER A 80 -6.50 12.26 4.80
CA SER A 80 -7.78 12.29 4.09
C SER A 80 -8.57 13.49 4.55
N TYR A 81 -9.10 14.25 3.61
CA TYR A 81 -10.00 15.35 3.89
C TYR A 81 -11.36 15.05 3.27
N ASN A 82 -12.38 15.00 4.13
CA ASN A 82 -13.76 14.81 3.73
C ASN A 82 -14.52 16.11 3.99
N TYR A 83 -15.23 16.62 2.98
CA TYR A 83 -16.06 17.82 3.07
C TYR A 83 -17.38 17.60 2.33
N LEU A 84 -18.47 17.50 3.09
CA LEU A 84 -19.79 17.11 2.62
C LEU A 84 -19.70 15.81 1.81
N ASN A 85 -19.97 15.90 0.51
CA ASN A 85 -19.94 14.78 -0.42
C ASN A 85 -18.60 14.64 -1.16
N PHE A 86 -17.67 15.58 -0.97
CA PHE A 86 -16.35 15.55 -1.58
C PHE A 86 -15.35 14.89 -0.65
N TYR A 87 -14.42 14.12 -1.22
CA TYR A 87 -13.27 13.60 -0.50
C TYR A 87 -11.99 13.69 -1.31
N ALA A 88 -10.88 13.86 -0.61
CA ALA A 88 -9.55 13.77 -1.16
C ALA A 88 -8.63 13.01 -0.21
N HIS A 89 -7.78 12.15 -0.76
CA HIS A 89 -6.82 11.35 -0.03
C HIS A 89 -5.42 11.55 -0.61
N ALA A 90 -4.45 11.63 0.28
CA ALA A 90 -3.04 11.62 -0.07
C ALA A 90 -2.34 10.56 0.80
N THR A 91 -1.61 9.66 0.17
CA THR A 91 -0.85 8.61 0.87
C THR A 91 0.55 8.52 0.31
N VAL A 92 1.53 8.42 1.20
CA VAL A 92 2.91 8.08 0.86
C VAL A 92 3.19 6.70 1.43
N GLN A 93 3.44 5.75 0.54
CA GLN A 93 3.80 4.38 0.91
C GLN A 93 5.30 4.18 0.88
N GLY A 94 5.82 3.29 1.75
CA GLY A 94 7.26 2.99 1.77
C GLY A 94 8.11 4.21 2.11
N VAL A 95 7.72 4.96 3.14
CA VAL A 95 8.47 6.15 3.61
C VAL A 95 9.88 5.75 4.07
N ILE A 96 10.02 4.61 4.72
CA ILE A 96 11.32 4.08 5.10
C ILE A 96 11.79 3.06 4.04
N GLU A 97 12.95 3.35 3.46
CA GLU A 97 13.67 2.47 2.56
C GLU A 97 14.20 1.28 3.36
N THR A 98 13.73 0.08 3.04
CA THR A 98 14.23 -1.15 3.64
C THR A 98 14.78 -2.00 2.52
N ARG A 99 16.03 -2.42 2.65
CA ARG A 99 16.68 -3.27 1.65
C ARG A 99 15.93 -4.59 1.55
N ARG A 100 15.70 -5.04 0.32
CA ARG A 100 15.23 -6.39 0.02
C ARG A 100 16.41 -7.12 -0.63
N GLU A 101 16.74 -8.29 -0.13
CA GLU A 101 17.84 -9.12 -0.63
C GLU A 101 17.28 -10.48 -1.09
N LEU A 102 16.22 -10.45 -1.92
CA LEU A 102 15.58 -11.69 -2.41
C LEU A 102 16.16 -12.20 -3.72
N TYR A 103 16.57 -11.30 -4.61
CA TYR A 103 16.92 -11.67 -5.99
C TYR A 103 18.39 -11.35 -6.34
N THR A 104 18.92 -10.19 -5.93
CA THR A 104 20.34 -9.80 -6.13
C THR A 104 20.76 -8.73 -5.12
N GLU A 105 22.07 -8.50 -4.94
CA GLU A 105 22.64 -7.37 -4.13
C GLU A 105 22.28 -5.97 -4.69
N TYR A 106 21.62 -5.89 -5.87
CA TYR A 106 21.29 -4.65 -6.59
C TYR A 106 19.78 -4.41 -6.73
N GLU A 107 18.97 -4.87 -5.77
CA GLU A 107 17.55 -4.51 -5.73
C GLU A 107 17.37 -3.07 -5.24
N SER A 108 16.42 -2.33 -5.81
CA SER A 108 16.14 -0.96 -5.37
C SER A 108 15.51 -0.96 -3.98
N ASN A 109 16.14 -0.17 -3.10
CA ASN A 109 15.71 0.01 -1.72
C ASN A 109 14.53 0.99 -1.58
N ASN A 110 14.19 1.73 -2.66
CA ASN A 110 13.21 2.81 -2.63
C ASN A 110 11.96 2.47 -3.46
N LEU A 111 11.04 1.74 -2.85
CA LEU A 111 9.72 1.47 -3.42
C LEU A 111 8.68 2.54 -3.04
N ARG A 112 9.12 3.77 -2.76
CA ARG A 112 8.22 4.84 -2.32
C ARG A 112 7.21 5.17 -3.41
N LYS A 113 5.94 5.24 -3.01
CA LYS A 113 4.83 5.59 -3.91
C LYS A 113 4.04 6.73 -3.31
N TYR A 114 3.70 7.69 -4.15
CA TYR A 114 2.76 8.76 -3.83
C TYR A 114 1.43 8.44 -4.48
N LEU A 115 0.39 8.33 -3.67
CA LEU A 115 -0.98 8.13 -4.12
C LEU A 115 -1.79 9.37 -3.79
N LEU A 116 -2.48 9.90 -4.79
CA LEU A 116 -3.42 11.00 -4.64
C LEU A 116 -4.74 10.57 -5.25
N SER A 117 -5.82 10.60 -4.48
CA SER A 117 -7.16 10.36 -5.01
C SER A 117 -8.13 11.44 -4.58
N ALA A 118 -9.13 11.65 -5.41
CA ALA A 118 -10.25 12.51 -5.09
C ALA A 118 -11.51 11.96 -5.74
N GLY A 119 -12.65 12.23 -5.12
CA GLY A 119 -13.94 11.78 -5.61
C GLY A 119 -15.09 12.57 -5.01
N TYR A 120 -16.28 12.28 -5.50
CA TYR A 120 -17.49 12.94 -5.06
C TYR A 120 -18.64 11.94 -4.99
N VAL A 121 -19.41 12.00 -3.90
CA VAL A 121 -20.56 11.14 -3.66
C VAL A 121 -21.83 11.82 -4.18
N PHE A 122 -22.43 11.27 -5.22
CA PHE A 122 -23.73 11.67 -5.72
C PHE A 122 -24.83 10.79 -5.13
N GLY A 123 -26.00 11.38 -4.88
CA GLY A 123 -27.17 10.67 -4.36
C GLY A 123 -27.58 11.14 -2.97
N LYS A 124 -28.62 10.50 -2.44
CA LYS A 124 -29.11 10.70 -1.06
C LYS A 124 -29.01 9.37 -0.34
N SER A 125 -28.75 9.39 0.97
CA SER A 125 -28.56 8.17 1.77
C SER A 125 -29.72 7.17 1.73
N GLU A 126 -30.92 7.60 1.33
CA GLU A 126 -32.12 6.75 1.17
C GLU A 126 -32.34 6.22 -0.26
N SER A 127 -31.43 6.52 -1.18
CA SER A 127 -31.51 6.12 -2.59
C SER A 127 -30.16 5.59 -3.08
N ILE A 128 -30.06 5.31 -4.38
CA ILE A 128 -28.82 4.88 -5.01
C ILE A 128 -27.80 6.02 -4.93
N THR A 129 -26.61 5.70 -4.41
CA THR A 129 -25.44 6.58 -4.43
C THR A 129 -24.47 6.17 -5.54
N TRP A 130 -23.78 7.15 -6.11
CA TRP A 130 -22.76 6.95 -7.14
C TRP A 130 -21.52 7.77 -6.81
N GLU A 131 -20.35 7.14 -6.83
CA GLU A 131 -19.10 7.73 -6.34
C GLU A 131 -17.98 7.65 -7.38
N PRO A 132 -18.00 8.51 -8.42
CA PRO A 132 -16.86 8.63 -9.32
C PRO A 132 -15.64 9.14 -8.56
N SER A 133 -14.50 8.52 -8.84
CA SER A 133 -13.20 8.91 -8.27
C SER A 133 -12.08 8.69 -9.29
N VAL A 134 -10.97 9.37 -9.03
CA VAL A 134 -9.71 9.23 -9.78
C VAL A 134 -8.58 8.95 -8.81
N LEU A 135 -7.61 8.12 -9.21
CA LEU A 135 -6.45 7.77 -8.40
C LEU A 135 -5.18 7.97 -9.21
N PHE A 136 -4.45 9.02 -8.89
CA PHE A 136 -3.10 9.23 -9.40
C PHE A 136 -2.07 8.50 -8.55
N GLN A 137 -1.14 7.80 -9.20
CA GLN A 137 -0.03 7.08 -8.58
C GLN A 137 1.29 7.51 -9.20
N LEU A 138 2.29 7.80 -8.37
CA LEU A 138 3.66 8.13 -8.78
C LEU A 138 4.65 7.23 -8.03
N PHE A 139 5.49 6.53 -8.77
CA PHE A 139 6.58 5.71 -8.25
C PHE A 139 7.85 6.55 -8.18
N ASP A 140 8.45 6.67 -6.99
CA ASP A 140 9.58 7.59 -6.78
C ASP A 140 10.84 7.14 -7.53
N GLU A 141 11.14 5.86 -7.52
CA GLU A 141 12.33 5.32 -8.20
C GLU A 141 12.21 5.39 -9.73
N THR A 142 11.15 4.80 -10.29
CA THR A 142 11.01 4.67 -11.75
C THR A 142 10.45 5.94 -12.39
N LYS A 143 9.99 6.91 -11.59
CA LYS A 143 9.26 8.11 -12.01
C LYS A 143 8.01 7.81 -12.86
N GLN A 144 7.54 6.56 -12.84
CA GLN A 144 6.34 6.13 -13.54
C GLN A 144 5.10 6.76 -12.91
N LYS A 145 4.15 7.14 -13.77
CA LYS A 145 2.90 7.79 -13.40
C LYS A 145 1.74 6.99 -13.97
N SER A 146 0.70 6.80 -13.16
CA SER A 146 -0.58 6.20 -13.58
C SER A 146 -1.73 7.04 -13.06
N ILE A 147 -2.82 7.09 -13.82
CA ILE A 147 -4.13 7.66 -13.43
C ILE A 147 -5.15 6.52 -13.44
#